data_AF-A0A7V0X1L0-F1
#
_entry.id   AF-A0A7V0X1L0-F1
#
_cell.length_a   1.000
_cell.length_b   1.000
_cell.length_c   1.000
_cell.angle_alpha   90.00
_cell.angle_beta   90.00
_cell.angle_gamma   90.00
#
_symmetry.space_group_name_H-M   'P 1'
#
loop_
_entity.id
_entity.type
_entity.pdbx_description
1 polymer ?
#
loop_
_entity_poly.entity_id
_entity_poly.type
_entity_poly.pdbx_seq_one_letter_code
_entity_poly.pdbx_strand_id
1 'polypeptide(L)' 'MISSLGLPGAETKVFTRLMVREDHLALYGFASQEGLWLFETLLGVTGLGPRLALAMLSTLSPEQLSTAIATGSADIL' A
#
# COMPACT_ATOMS: atom_id res chain seq x y z
N MET A 1 -5.12 -7.66 -4.24
CA MET A 1 -5.52 -6.31 -3.76
C MET A 1 -6.44 -5.54 -4.69
N ILE A 2 -6.39 -5.68 -6.03
CA ILE A 2 -7.42 -5.08 -6.92
C ILE A 2 -8.54 -6.06 -7.28
N SER A 3 -8.26 -7.36 -7.26
CA SER A 3 -9.21 -8.44 -7.57
C SER A 3 -10.33 -8.60 -6.54
N SER A 4 -10.22 -7.94 -5.39
CA SER A 4 -11.28 -7.88 -4.37
C SER A 4 -12.16 -6.65 -4.50
N LEU A 5 -11.82 -5.72 -5.40
CA LEU A 5 -12.71 -4.62 -5.76
C LEU A 5 -13.76 -5.20 -6.70
N GLY A 6 -15.00 -4.72 -6.57
CA GLY A 6 -16.16 -5.31 -7.25
C GLY A 6 -16.00 -5.44 -8.77
N LEU A 7 -16.99 -6.06 -9.41
CA LEU A 7 -16.98 -6.24 -10.86
C LEU A 7 -16.87 -4.89 -11.59
N PRO A 8 -16.26 -4.85 -12.80
CA PRO A 8 -16.24 -3.64 -13.61
C PRO A 8 -17.64 -3.04 -13.79
N GLY A 9 -17.77 -1.74 -13.53
CA GLY A 9 -19.05 -1.01 -13.58
C GLY A 9 -19.86 -1.03 -12.27
N ALA A 10 -19.46 -1.82 -11.27
CA ALA A 10 -20.07 -1.75 -9.94
C ALA A 10 -19.56 -0.54 -9.15
N GLU A 11 -20.43 0.03 -8.31
CA GLU A 11 -19.99 1.01 -7.31
C GLU A 11 -19.07 0.32 -6.30
N THR A 12 -17.89 0.89 -6.08
CA THR A 12 -16.93 0.41 -5.09
C THR A 12 -16.41 1.56 -4.26
N LYS A 13 -16.03 1.27 -3.02
CA LYS A 13 -15.34 2.22 -2.14
C LYS A 13 -13.92 1.76 -1.91
N VAL A 14 -13.00 2.71 -1.88
CA VAL A 14 -11.58 2.50 -1.62
C VAL A 14 -11.06 3.57 -0.68
N PHE A 15 -10.07 3.20 0.12
CA PHE A 15 -9.28 4.16 0.88
C PHE A 15 -8.21 4.73 -0.02
N THR A 16 -7.91 6.02 0.11
CA THR A 16 -6.96 6.67 -0.81
C THR A 16 -5.93 7.52 -0.11
N ARG A 17 -4.73 7.56 -0.68
CA ARG A 17 -3.69 8.54 -0.37
C ARG A 17 -3.43 9.38 -1.61
N LEU A 18 -3.75 10.67 -1.51
CA LEU A 18 -3.31 11.66 -2.50
C LEU A 18 -1.88 12.09 -2.17
N MET A 19 -0.99 11.93 -3.14
CA MET A 19 0.39 12.42 -3.10
C MET A 19 0.51 13.63 -4.01
N VAL A 20 0.90 14.75 -3.42
CA VAL A 20 1.12 16.02 -4.11
C VAL A 20 2.62 16.21 -4.28
N ARG A 21 3.06 16.36 -5.54
CA ARG A 21 4.41 16.76 -5.91
C ARG A 21 4.31 18.02 -6.76
N GLU A 22 5.44 18.72 -6.94
CA GLU A 22 5.46 19.97 -7.71
C GLU A 22 4.98 19.78 -9.16
N ASP A 23 5.30 18.64 -9.76
CA ASP A 23 5.08 18.34 -11.17
C ASP A 23 3.87 17.43 -11.44
N HIS A 24 3.42 16.67 -10.43
CA HIS A 24 2.29 15.76 -10.59
C HIS A 24 1.53 15.47 -9.29
N LEU A 25 0.28 15.05 -9.48
CA LEU A 25 -0.55 14.43 -8.46
C LEU A 25 -0.62 12.93 -8.72
N ALA A 26 -0.47 12.12 -7.68
CA ALA A 26 -0.67 10.67 -7.75
C ALA A 26 -1.67 10.23 -6.67
N LEU A 27 -2.67 9.44 -7.06
CA LEU A 27 -3.65 8.86 -6.15
C LEU A 27 -3.38 7.36 -6.00
N TYR A 28 -3.12 6.91 -4.77
CA TYR A 28 -2.93 5.50 -4.43
C TYR A 28 -4.18 5.00 -3.73
N GLY A 29 -4.73 3.87 -4.19
CA GLY A 29 -5.98 3.29 -3.67
C GLY A 29 -5.75 1.94 -2.98
N PHE A 30 -6.50 1.71 -1.89
CA PHE A 30 -6.39 0.53 -1.04
C PHE A 30 -7.79 -0.03 -0.74
N ALA A 31 -7.89 -1.36 -0.67
CA ALA A 31 -9.15 -2.04 -0.36
C ALA A 31 -9.52 -1.98 1.13
N SER A 32 -8.55 -1.70 2.01
CA SER A 32 -8.75 -1.61 3.46
C SER A 32 -7.99 -0.44 4.07
N GLN A 33 -8.42 -0.01 5.26
CA GLN A 33 -7.79 1.07 6.01
C GLN A 33 -6.39 0.66 6.50
N GLU A 34 -6.22 -0.62 6.85
CA GLU A 34 -4.96 -1.20 7.28
C GLU A 34 -3.90 -1.14 6.17
N GLY A 35 -4.30 -1.41 4.92
CA GLY A 35 -3.41 -1.28 3.76
C GLY A 35 -2.96 0.15 3.53
N LEU A 36 -3.87 1.12 3.67
CA LEU A 36 -3.53 2.55 3.59
C LEU A 36 -2.56 2.96 4.73
N TRP A 37 -2.86 2.55 5.96
CA TRP A 37 -2.02 2.89 7.12
C TRP A 37 -0.61 2.31 7.01
N LEU A 38 -0.49 1.06 6.56
CA LEU A 38 0.81 0.42 6.36
C LEU A 38 1.59 1.09 5.22
N PHE A 39 0.93 1.48 4.12
CA PHE A 39 1.55 2.27 3.06
C PHE A 39 2.13 3.59 3.57
N GLU A 40 1.35 4.35 4.35
CA GLU A 40 1.81 5.62 4.93
C GLU A 40 2.98 5.41 5.91
N THR A 41 2.95 4.32 6.67
CA THR A 41 4.04 3.94 7.58
C THR A 41 5.33 3.66 6.81
N LEU A 42 5.25 2.90 5.71
CA LEU A 42 6.42 2.58 4.87
C LEU A 42 7.01 3.83 4.21
N LEU A 43 6.17 4.79 3.80
CA LEU A 43 6.64 6.07 3.25
C LEU A 43 7.45 6.92 4.24
N GLY A 44 7.27 6.69 5.55
CA GLY A 44 8.06 7.35 6.60
C GLY A 44 9.49 6.81 6.73
N VAL A 45 9.81 5.69 6.10
CA VAL A 45 11.13 5.08 6.16
C VAL A 45 12.05 5.68 5.11
N THR A 46 13.24 6.10 5.52
CA THR A 46 14.24 6.69 4.62
C THR A 46 14.57 5.74 3.47
N GLY A 47 14.42 6.23 2.23
CA GLY A 47 14.70 5.46 1.01
C GLY A 47 13.53 4.61 0.50
N LEU A 48 12.43 4.48 1.25
CA LEU A 48 11.22 3.81 0.80
C LEU A 48 10.29 4.79 0.07
N GLY A 49 10.33 4.74 -1.26
CA GLY A 49 9.43 5.50 -2.11
C GLY A 49 8.04 4.87 -2.27
N PRO A 50 7.06 5.61 -2.79
CA PRO A 50 5.67 5.15 -2.97
C PRO A 50 5.56 3.90 -3.84
N ARG A 51 6.39 3.81 -4.88
CA ARG A 51 6.39 2.67 -5.79
C ARG A 51 6.86 1.39 -5.11
N LEU A 52 7.87 1.49 -4.25
CA LEU A 52 8.39 0.34 -3.51
C LEU A 52 7.42 -0.09 -2.41
N ALA A 53 6.88 0.86 -1.64
CA ALA A 53 5.84 0.58 -0.65
C ALA A 53 4.61 -0.12 -1.27
N LEU A 54 4.15 0.34 -2.44
CA LEU A 54 3.04 -0.30 -3.15
C LEU A 54 3.40 -1.71 -3.64
N ALA A 55 4.63 -1.94 -4.10
CA ALA A 55 5.10 -3.25 -4.55
C ALA A 55 5.09 -4.26 -3.39
N MET A 56 5.58 -3.87 -2.21
CA MET A 56 5.57 -4.70 -1.01
C MET A 56 4.15 -5.09 -0.58
N LEU A 57 3.21 -4.14 -0.64
CA LEU A 57 1.79 -4.41 -0.34
C LEU A 57 1.08 -5.21 -1.45
N SER A 58 1.64 -5.26 -2.65
CA SER A 58 1.07 -6.05 -3.74
C SER A 58 1.50 -7.52 -3.66
N THR A 59 2.64 -7.81 -3.03
CA THR A 59 3.19 -9.16 -2.85
C THR A 59 2.79 -9.79 -1.51
N LEU A 60 2.71 -8.98 -0.45
CA LEU A 60 2.38 -9.44 0.90
C LEU A 60 1.07 -8.83 1.38
N SER A 61 0.26 -9.61 2.11
CA SER A 61 -0.86 -9.05 2.85
C SER A 61 -0.35 -8.08 3.94
N PRO A 62 -1.18 -7.13 4.40
CA PRO A 62 -0.79 -6.22 5.48
C PRO A 62 -0.30 -6.95 6.73
N GLU A 63 -0.93 -8.07 7.06
CA GLU A 63 -0.57 -8.92 8.21
C GLU A 63 0.78 -9.61 7.99
N GLN A 64 1.03 -10.15 6.80
CA GLN A 64 2.29 -10.79 6.45
C GLN A 64 3.45 -9.79 6.49
N LEU A 65 3.25 -8.61 5.91
CA LEU A 65 4.26 -7.55 5.90
C LEU A 65 4.53 -7.03 7.31
N SER A 66 3.48 -6.80 8.11
CA SER A 66 3.63 -6.39 9.51
C SER A 66 4.40 -7.42 10.33
N THR A 67 4.11 -8.71 10.11
CA THR A 67 4.81 -9.82 10.77
C THR A 67 6.28 -9.87 10.34
N ALA A 68 6.55 -9.80 9.04
CA ALA A 68 7.91 -9.82 8.49
C ALA A 68 8.79 -8.70 9.07
N ILE A 69 8.23 -7.50 9.19
CA ILE A 69 8.89 -6.35 9.81
C ILE A 69 9.14 -6.62 11.31
N ALA A 70 8.12 -7.11 12.03
CA ALA A 70 8.22 -7.36 13.48
C ALA A 70 9.22 -8.49 13.82
N THR A 71 9.37 -9.49 12.96
CA THR A 71 10.30 -10.62 13.15
C THR A 71 11.68 -10.38 12.52
N GLY A 72 11.87 -9.29 11.78
CA GLY A 72 13.13 -8.99 11.09
C GLY A 72 13.44 -9.94 9.92
N SER A 73 12.41 -10.56 9.34
CA SER A 73 12.53 -11.50 8.22
C SER A 73 12.78 -10.75 6.91
N ALA A 74 14.02 -10.31 6.70
CA ALA A 74 14.43 -9.53 5.53
C ALA A 74 14.45 -10.35 4.23
N ASP A 75 14.48 -11.67 4.32
CA ASP A 75 14.49 -12.62 3.20
C ASP A 75 13.17 -12.66 2.41
N ILE A 76 12.08 -12.19 3.00
CA ILE A 76 10.74 -12.16 2.39
C ILE A 76 10.29 -10.74 1.97
N LEU A 77 11.12 -9.73 2.18
CA LEU A 77 10.87 -8.31 1.82
C LEU A 77 11.52 -7.94 0.48
#